data_AF-A0A256BH86-F1
#
_entry.id   AF-A0A256BH86-F1
#
_cell.length_a   1.000
_cell.length_b   1.000
_cell.length_c   1.000
_cell.angle_alpha   90.00
_cell.angle_beta   90.00
_cell.angle_gamma   90.00
#
_symmetry.space_group_name_H-M   'P 1'
#
loop_
_entity.id
_entity.type
_entity.pdbx_description
1 polymer ?
#
loop_
_entity_poly.entity_id
_entity_poly.type
_entity_poly.pdbx_seq_one_letter_code
_entity_poly.pdbx_strand_id
1 'polypeptide(L)'
;MNDAPSSQFKGQQTLAAIAFSDVVGFSARMGKDEVYTLELVERDFRSMTNWCQKFDGKVLKTTGDGLLMYFTSAVQAVACAYAIQNEFANLAQSLPSNDVLVHRIGIHLGDVFFNAVDVMGNGVNIAARLQAQADVGGICISQTVYDVVKNRLDLEVTYLGELKLKNIQEVIAAYQILLPATKLREVKPVSESVSVDSSKITVAKKHTKQEYRYRQILLNKVRVFWIEGILETSLYGKALIELGLQTRLDALEHPWQIDWETPEDTRRPLPIGTKAINRSE
;
A
#
# COMPACT_ATOMS: atom_id res chain seq x y z
N MET A 1 31.88 -31.27 -5.67
CA MET A 1 31.25 -30.65 -4.49
C MET A 1 30.46 -29.46 -5.00
N ASN A 2 29.14 -29.56 -5.06
CA ASN A 2 28.26 -28.50 -5.53
C ASN A 2 27.71 -27.76 -4.30
N ASP A 3 28.27 -26.59 -4.00
CA ASP A 3 27.65 -25.66 -3.06
C ASP A 3 26.91 -24.59 -3.88
N ALA A 4 25.61 -24.83 -4.09
CA ALA A 4 24.70 -23.78 -4.54
C ALA A 4 24.43 -22.84 -3.34
N PRO A 5 24.43 -21.50 -3.53
CA PRO A 5 24.06 -20.60 -2.45
C PRO A 5 22.58 -20.81 -2.11
N SER A 6 22.35 -21.34 -0.92
CA SER A 6 21.04 -21.55 -0.32
C SER A 6 20.29 -20.22 -0.21
N SER A 7 19.13 -20.10 -0.87
CA SER A 7 18.26 -18.94 -0.76
C SER A 7 17.72 -18.78 0.67
N GLN A 8 18.27 -17.83 1.42
CA GLN A 8 18.01 -17.66 2.84
C GLN A 8 16.79 -16.75 3.12
N PHE A 9 15.69 -16.94 2.39
CA PHE A 9 14.38 -16.35 2.75
C PHE A 9 13.50 -17.43 3.38
N LYS A 10 13.71 -17.69 4.67
CA LYS A 10 12.86 -18.58 5.46
C LYS A 10 11.59 -17.82 5.89
N GLY A 11 10.71 -17.54 4.94
CA GLY A 11 9.42 -16.90 5.17
C GLY A 11 8.26 -17.86 4.90
N GLN A 12 7.16 -17.71 5.64
CA GLN A 12 5.95 -18.52 5.43
C GLN A 12 4.89 -17.67 4.73
N GLN A 13 4.39 -18.15 3.58
CA GLN A 13 3.21 -17.59 2.93
C GLN A 13 1.97 -18.09 3.66
N THR A 14 1.12 -17.17 4.12
CA THR A 14 -0.11 -17.48 4.84
C THR A 14 -1.24 -16.63 4.31
N LEU A 15 -2.39 -17.26 4.04
CA LEU A 15 -3.62 -16.54 3.73
C LEU A 15 -4.14 -15.86 4.99
N ALA A 16 -4.38 -14.56 4.93
CA ALA A 16 -4.87 -13.81 6.08
C ALA A 16 -5.65 -12.56 5.72
N ALA A 17 -6.45 -12.10 6.69
CA ALA A 17 -7.12 -10.81 6.61
C ALA A 17 -6.18 -9.74 7.16
N ILE A 18 -5.81 -8.80 6.28
CA ILE A 18 -4.98 -7.65 6.61
C ILE A 18 -5.87 -6.42 6.70
N ALA A 19 -5.79 -5.71 7.83
CA ALA A 19 -6.45 -4.44 8.05
C ALA A 19 -5.40 -3.33 8.18
N PHE A 20 -5.57 -2.25 7.44
CA PHE A 20 -4.71 -1.07 7.52
C PHE A 20 -5.54 0.13 7.94
N SER A 21 -5.15 0.77 9.04
CA SER A 21 -5.72 2.01 9.54
C SER A 21 -4.78 3.16 9.22
N ASP A 22 -5.31 4.35 8.92
CA ASP A 22 -4.52 5.58 8.83
C ASP A 22 -5.38 6.83 9.10
N VAL A 23 -4.75 7.88 9.65
CA VAL A 23 -5.35 9.12 10.13
C VAL A 23 -5.59 10.09 8.97
N VAL A 24 -6.82 10.60 8.87
CA VAL A 24 -7.16 11.62 7.87
C VAL A 24 -6.47 12.94 8.19
N GLY A 25 -5.71 13.46 7.23
CA GLY A 25 -5.10 14.80 7.31
C GLY A 25 -3.93 14.92 8.29
N PHE A 26 -3.30 13.80 8.68
CA PHE A 26 -2.19 13.75 9.64
C PHE A 26 -1.07 14.76 9.34
N SER A 27 -0.57 14.80 8.10
CA SER A 27 0.51 15.72 7.68
C SER A 27 0.20 17.19 7.97
N ALA A 28 -1.05 17.62 7.84
CA ALA A 28 -1.46 19.00 8.10
C ALA A 28 -1.50 19.32 9.61
N ARG A 29 -1.82 18.33 10.45
CA ARG A 29 -1.85 18.48 11.91
C ARG A 29 -0.44 18.49 12.51
N MET A 30 0.44 17.63 12.01
CA MET A 30 1.85 17.61 12.42
C MET A 30 2.58 18.94 12.20
N GLY A 31 2.23 19.70 11.16
CA GLY A 31 2.80 21.02 10.92
C GLY A 31 2.34 22.11 11.89
N LYS A 32 1.27 21.89 12.65
CA LYS A 32 0.73 22.86 13.62
C LYS A 32 1.24 22.60 15.04
N ASP A 33 1.14 21.35 15.48
CA ASP A 33 1.59 20.91 16.80
C ASP A 33 1.95 19.41 16.75
N GLU A 34 3.25 19.14 16.62
CA GLU A 34 3.78 17.79 16.44
C GLU A 34 3.59 16.93 17.69
N VAL A 35 3.95 17.45 18.87
CA VAL A 35 3.92 16.70 20.12
C VAL A 35 2.48 16.30 20.46
N TYR A 36 1.56 17.26 20.40
CA TYR A 36 0.17 17.00 20.72
C TYR A 36 -0.50 16.04 19.71
N THR A 37 -0.15 16.14 18.42
CA THR A 37 -0.67 15.22 17.40
C THR A 37 -0.18 13.79 17.65
N LEU A 38 1.09 13.60 18.05
CA LEU A 38 1.63 12.29 18.39
C LEU A 38 0.92 11.68 19.61
N GLU A 39 0.65 12.45 20.65
CA GLU A 39 -0.09 11.97 21.84
C GLU A 39 -1.50 11.45 21.47
N LEU A 40 -2.21 12.17 20.60
CA LEU A 40 -3.53 11.75 20.11
C LEU A 40 -3.43 10.46 19.28
N VAL A 41 -2.42 10.33 18.41
CA VAL A 41 -2.21 9.11 17.62
C VAL A 41 -1.88 7.92 18.52
N GLU A 42 -1.02 8.11 19.53
CA GLU A 42 -0.69 7.05 20.49
C GLU A 42 -1.89 6.62 21.33
N ARG A 43 -2.78 7.56 21.71
CA ARG A 43 -4.04 7.24 22.39
C ARG A 43 -4.90 6.33 21.53
N ASP A 44 -5.10 6.70 20.28
CA ASP A 44 -5.96 5.96 19.35
C ASP A 44 -5.37 4.59 19.01
N PHE A 45 -4.06 4.50 18.76
CA PHE A 45 -3.38 3.24 18.50
C PHE A 45 -3.38 2.29 19.69
N ARG A 46 -3.31 2.80 20.92
CA ARG A 46 -3.53 1.99 22.12
C ARG A 46 -4.94 1.38 22.12
N SER A 47 -5.96 2.17 21.80
CA SER A 47 -7.33 1.65 21.70
C SER A 47 -7.50 0.61 20.60
N MET A 48 -6.99 0.89 19.40
CA MET A 48 -7.02 -0.06 18.28
C MET A 48 -6.28 -1.35 18.61
N THR A 49 -5.13 -1.28 19.28
CA THR A 49 -4.36 -2.45 19.69
C THR A 49 -5.16 -3.33 20.65
N ASN A 50 -5.86 -2.71 21.61
CA ASN A 50 -6.73 -3.43 22.54
C ASN A 50 -7.89 -4.12 21.82
N TRP A 51 -8.55 -3.46 20.87
CA TRP A 51 -9.58 -4.09 20.05
C TRP A 51 -9.05 -5.20 19.17
N CYS A 52 -7.90 -4.98 18.53
CA CYS A 52 -7.23 -5.98 17.73
C CYS A 52 -7.01 -7.27 18.53
N GLN A 53 -6.48 -7.17 19.75
CA GLN A 53 -6.30 -8.31 20.65
C GLN A 53 -7.62 -8.97 21.07
N LYS A 54 -8.67 -8.19 21.38
CA LYS A 54 -10.00 -8.73 21.74
C LYS A 54 -10.64 -9.57 20.63
N PHE A 55 -10.28 -9.31 19.38
CA PHE A 55 -10.77 -10.04 18.21
C PHE A 55 -9.72 -11.03 17.66
N ASP A 56 -8.80 -11.52 18.50
CA ASP A 56 -7.74 -12.48 18.17
C ASP A 56 -6.80 -12.02 17.03
N GLY A 57 -6.72 -10.72 16.81
CA GLY A 57 -5.81 -10.09 15.88
C GLY A 57 -4.43 -9.82 16.48
N LYS A 58 -3.49 -9.49 15.60
CA LYS A 58 -2.15 -9.04 15.97
C LYS A 58 -1.82 -7.74 15.25
N VAL A 59 -1.29 -6.77 15.99
CA VAL A 59 -0.65 -5.59 15.40
C VAL A 59 0.71 -6.03 14.88
N LEU A 60 0.97 -5.79 13.59
CA LEU A 60 2.21 -6.16 12.93
C LEU A 60 3.24 -5.03 13.01
N LYS A 61 2.83 -3.82 12.64
CA LYS A 61 3.70 -2.63 12.67
C LYS A 61 2.89 -1.34 12.64
N THR A 62 3.58 -0.26 12.99
CA THR A 62 3.12 1.12 12.86
C THR A 62 3.86 1.79 11.71
N THR A 63 3.15 2.47 10.81
CA THR A 63 3.74 3.17 9.64
C THR A 63 3.85 4.68 9.84
N GLY A 64 3.93 5.13 11.09
CA GLY A 64 3.85 6.53 11.49
C GLY A 64 2.45 6.87 11.98
N ASP A 65 1.58 7.27 11.06
CA ASP A 65 0.17 7.62 11.26
C ASP A 65 -0.81 6.49 10.92
N GLY A 66 -0.28 5.34 10.48
CA GLY A 66 -1.06 4.14 10.22
C GLY A 66 -0.71 2.95 11.11
N LEU A 67 -1.68 2.05 11.27
CA LEU A 67 -1.57 0.81 12.02
C LEU A 67 -1.89 -0.38 11.11
N LEU A 68 -0.94 -1.31 10.99
CA LEU A 68 -1.12 -2.55 10.23
C LEU A 68 -1.48 -3.69 11.18
N MET A 69 -2.64 -4.29 10.94
CA MET A 69 -3.20 -5.37 11.74
C MET A 69 -3.42 -6.62 10.89
N TYR A 70 -3.32 -7.76 11.55
CA TYR A 70 -3.43 -9.10 10.98
C TYR A 70 -4.46 -9.92 11.73
N PHE A 71 -5.26 -10.68 10.98
CA PHE A 71 -6.23 -11.62 11.53
C PHE A 71 -6.22 -12.91 10.70
N THR A 72 -6.40 -14.04 11.37
CA THR A 72 -6.62 -15.34 10.71
C THR A 72 -8.04 -15.47 10.15
N SER A 73 -8.97 -14.59 10.57
CA SER A 73 -10.37 -14.57 10.14
C SER A 73 -10.78 -13.20 9.62
N ALA A 74 -11.34 -13.16 8.41
CA ALA A 74 -11.91 -11.94 7.83
C ALA A 74 -13.12 -11.42 8.62
N VAL A 75 -13.90 -12.32 9.25
CA VAL A 75 -15.03 -11.94 10.12
C VAL A 75 -14.53 -11.18 11.34
N GLN A 76 -13.45 -11.66 11.98
CA GLN A 76 -12.85 -10.99 13.13
C GLN A 76 -12.24 -9.64 12.75
N ALA A 77 -11.55 -9.56 11.59
CA ALA A 77 -11.00 -8.31 11.09
C ALA A 77 -12.07 -7.23 10.90
N VAL A 78 -13.20 -7.58 10.27
CA VAL A 78 -14.30 -6.66 10.02
C VAL A 78 -15.01 -6.27 11.33
N ALA A 79 -15.28 -7.23 12.21
CA ALA A 79 -15.89 -6.94 13.52
C ALA A 79 -15.00 -6.02 14.37
N CYS A 80 -13.68 -6.23 14.34
CA CYS A 80 -12.70 -5.37 15.01
C CYS A 80 -12.72 -3.94 14.46
N ALA A 81 -12.62 -3.79 13.13
CA ALA A 81 -12.66 -2.47 12.50
C ALA A 81 -13.97 -1.73 12.79
N TYR A 82 -15.10 -2.44 12.79
CA TYR A 82 -16.39 -1.87 13.15
C TYR A 82 -16.43 -1.39 14.61
N ALA A 83 -15.91 -2.20 15.55
CA ALA A 83 -15.83 -1.82 16.96
C ALA A 83 -14.93 -0.59 17.18
N ILE A 84 -13.77 -0.53 16.51
CA ILE A 84 -12.85 0.61 16.55
C ILE A 84 -13.57 1.88 16.08
N GLN A 85 -14.19 1.84 14.91
CA GLN A 85 -14.84 3.03 14.37
C GLN A 85 -16.05 3.47 15.21
N ASN A 86 -16.80 2.52 15.79
CA ASN A 86 -17.89 2.83 16.70
C ASN A 86 -17.39 3.51 17.99
N GLU A 87 -16.29 3.03 18.57
CA GLU A 87 -15.66 3.68 19.72
C GLU A 87 -15.21 5.11 19.37
N PHE A 88 -14.57 5.30 18.21
CA PHE A 88 -14.13 6.63 17.78
C PHE A 88 -15.29 7.58 17.49
N ALA A 89 -16.40 7.08 16.94
CA ALA A 89 -17.61 7.85 16.77
C ALA A 89 -18.22 8.30 18.11
N ASN A 90 -18.11 7.47 19.16
CA ASN A 90 -18.54 7.83 20.51
C ASN A 90 -17.59 8.85 21.16
N LEU A 91 -16.28 8.64 21.05
CA LEU A 91 -15.28 9.59 21.54
C LEU A 91 -15.43 10.96 20.90
N ALA A 92 -15.74 11.01 19.60
CA ALA A 92 -15.98 12.24 18.87
C ALA A 92 -17.18 13.06 19.37
N GLN A 93 -18.11 12.45 20.11
CA GLN A 93 -19.23 13.16 20.76
C GLN A 93 -18.84 13.74 22.12
N SER A 94 -17.88 13.12 22.82
CA SER A 94 -17.45 13.53 24.16
C SER A 94 -16.25 14.46 24.18
N LEU A 95 -15.42 14.44 23.14
CA LEU A 95 -14.15 15.18 23.09
C LEU A 95 -14.29 16.52 22.35
N PRO A 96 -13.45 17.51 22.69
CA PRO A 96 -13.29 18.71 21.88
C PRO A 96 -12.91 18.35 20.44
N SER A 97 -13.38 19.11 19.45
CA SER A 97 -13.12 18.80 18.03
C SER A 97 -11.64 18.74 17.67
N ASN A 98 -10.78 19.43 18.42
CA ASN A 98 -9.33 19.42 18.21
C ASN A 98 -8.67 18.10 18.68
N ASP A 99 -9.34 17.31 19.50
CA ASP A 99 -8.82 16.09 20.13
C ASP A 99 -9.31 14.82 19.40
N VAL A 100 -10.18 15.01 18.41
CA VAL A 100 -10.74 13.94 17.58
C VAL A 100 -9.83 13.72 16.37
N LEU A 101 -9.32 12.51 16.22
CA LEU A 101 -8.71 12.05 14.99
C LEU A 101 -9.72 11.15 14.28
N VAL A 102 -9.80 11.30 12.96
CA VAL A 102 -10.65 10.44 12.14
C VAL A 102 -9.77 9.46 11.40
N HIS A 103 -10.09 8.18 11.54
CA HIS A 103 -9.34 7.10 10.91
C HIS A 103 -10.14 6.52 9.76
N ARG A 104 -9.42 6.04 8.75
CA ARG A 104 -9.97 5.22 7.68
C ARG A 104 -9.36 3.83 7.80
N ILE A 105 -10.16 2.81 7.54
CA ILE A 105 -9.70 1.42 7.61
C ILE A 105 -9.94 0.72 6.27
N GLY A 106 -8.93 0.01 5.77
CA GLY A 106 -9.01 -0.85 4.59
C GLY A 106 -8.76 -2.29 4.97
N ILE A 107 -9.59 -3.23 4.50
CA ILE A 107 -9.44 -4.66 4.81
C ILE A 107 -9.40 -5.48 3.52
N HIS A 108 -8.40 -6.37 3.43
CA HIS A 108 -8.28 -7.33 2.35
C HIS A 108 -7.92 -8.72 2.87
N LEU A 109 -8.48 -9.74 2.24
CA LEU A 109 -8.12 -11.14 2.46
C LEU A 109 -7.25 -11.60 1.28
N GLY A 110 -6.01 -11.96 1.56
CA GLY A 110 -5.05 -12.40 0.56
C GLY A 110 -3.77 -12.99 1.15
N ASP A 111 -2.90 -13.47 0.27
CA ASP A 111 -1.64 -14.07 0.68
C ASP A 111 -0.65 -13.01 1.18
N VAL A 112 0.00 -13.36 2.29
CA VAL A 112 0.97 -12.50 2.96
C VAL A 112 2.20 -13.32 3.33
N PHE A 113 3.37 -12.75 3.08
CA PHE A 113 4.65 -13.35 3.42
C PHE A 113 5.13 -12.77 4.75
N PHE A 114 5.27 -13.67 5.73
CA PHE A 114 5.87 -13.35 7.01
C PHE A 114 7.36 -13.65 6.94
N ASN A 115 8.21 -12.66 7.23
CA ASN A 115 9.59 -12.87 7.59
C ASN A 115 9.77 -12.61 9.11
N ALA A 116 10.95 -12.88 9.66
CA ALA A 116 11.18 -12.78 11.11
C ALA A 116 10.93 -11.37 11.72
N VAL A 117 10.85 -10.33 10.90
CA VAL A 117 10.81 -8.92 11.34
C VAL A 117 9.72 -8.09 10.64
N ASP A 118 9.15 -8.56 9.53
CA ASP A 118 8.23 -7.81 8.70
C ASP A 118 7.23 -8.68 7.95
N VAL A 119 6.15 -8.03 7.49
CA VAL A 119 5.09 -8.60 6.69
C VAL A 119 5.03 -7.87 5.35
N MET A 120 5.15 -8.65 4.28
CA MET A 120 5.22 -8.15 2.92
C MET A 120 4.25 -8.93 2.04
N GLY A 121 3.83 -8.32 0.94
CA GLY A 121 3.02 -9.01 -0.06
C GLY A 121 1.96 -8.12 -0.67
N ASN A 122 1.36 -8.64 -1.74
CA ASN A 122 0.31 -7.94 -2.46
C ASN A 122 -0.89 -7.61 -1.55
N GLY A 123 -1.22 -8.50 -0.60
CA GLY A 123 -2.36 -8.29 0.30
C GLY A 123 -2.21 -7.05 1.21
N VAL A 124 -1.00 -6.74 1.66
CA VAL A 124 -0.72 -5.52 2.46
C VAL A 124 -0.93 -4.27 1.60
N ASN A 125 -0.42 -4.28 0.38
CA ASN A 125 -0.56 -3.15 -0.55
C ASN A 125 -2.02 -2.91 -0.91
N ILE A 126 -2.79 -3.97 -1.18
CA ILE A 126 -4.22 -3.87 -1.46
C ILE A 126 -4.97 -3.28 -0.26
N ALA A 127 -4.76 -3.78 0.95
CA ALA A 127 -5.42 -3.26 2.16
C ALA A 127 -5.13 -1.76 2.37
N ALA A 128 -3.87 -1.34 2.22
CA ALA A 128 -3.49 0.07 2.32
C ALA A 128 -4.16 0.93 1.23
N ARG A 129 -4.33 0.40 0.02
CA ARG A 129 -5.02 1.10 -1.06
C ARG A 129 -6.53 1.19 -0.83
N LEU A 130 -7.16 0.12 -0.32
CA LEU A 130 -8.57 0.14 0.07
C LEU A 130 -8.81 1.16 1.18
N GLN A 131 -7.92 1.25 2.18
CA GLN A 131 -8.00 2.27 3.24
C GLN A 131 -8.08 3.68 2.65
N ALA A 132 -7.24 3.97 1.66
CA ALA A 132 -7.21 5.28 1.01
C ALA A 132 -8.50 5.59 0.24
N GLN A 133 -9.28 4.57 -0.14
CA GLN A 133 -10.58 4.68 -0.81
C GLN A 133 -11.76 4.69 0.15
N ALA A 134 -11.54 4.41 1.45
CA ALA A 134 -12.61 4.47 2.43
C ALA A 134 -13.07 5.92 2.65
N ASP A 135 -14.37 6.08 2.89
CA ASP A 135 -14.92 7.34 3.37
C ASP A 135 -14.30 7.74 4.72
N VAL A 136 -14.32 9.03 5.03
CA VAL A 136 -13.78 9.57 6.29
C VAL A 136 -14.51 8.95 7.48
N GLY A 137 -13.79 8.22 8.35
CA GLY A 137 -14.39 7.47 9.45
C GLY A 137 -15.01 6.13 9.03
N GLY A 138 -14.80 5.71 7.78
CA GLY A 138 -15.37 4.51 7.19
C GLY A 138 -14.42 3.32 7.14
N ILE A 139 -14.97 2.19 6.69
CA ILE A 139 -14.23 0.95 6.44
C ILE A 139 -14.47 0.52 4.99
N CYS A 140 -13.40 0.35 4.22
CA CYS A 140 -13.44 -0.18 2.86
C CYS A 140 -12.91 -1.61 2.84
N ILE A 141 -13.62 -2.52 2.18
CA ILE A 141 -13.28 -3.95 2.12
C ILE A 141 -13.26 -4.44 0.67
N SER A 142 -12.41 -5.42 0.36
CA SER A 142 -12.45 -6.10 -0.94
C SER A 142 -13.63 -7.06 -1.06
N GLN A 143 -13.99 -7.42 -2.29
CA GLN A 143 -14.95 -8.48 -2.62
C GLN A 143 -14.67 -9.78 -1.83
N THR A 144 -13.41 -10.20 -1.75
CA THR A 144 -13.02 -11.43 -1.03
C THR A 144 -13.38 -11.38 0.45
N VAL A 145 -13.30 -10.21 1.08
CA VAL A 145 -13.71 -10.02 2.48
C VAL A 145 -15.24 -9.99 2.56
N TYR A 146 -15.88 -9.22 1.68
CA TYR A 146 -17.34 -9.11 1.62
C TYR A 146 -18.02 -10.47 1.50
N ASP A 147 -17.54 -11.34 0.62
CA ASP A 147 -18.10 -12.67 0.41
C ASP A 147 -18.04 -13.56 1.65
N VAL A 148 -17.01 -13.40 2.48
CA VAL A 148 -16.85 -14.15 3.73
C VAL A 148 -17.78 -13.62 4.83
N VAL A 149 -18.00 -12.30 4.88
CA VAL A 149 -18.68 -11.66 6.03
C VAL A 149 -20.17 -11.38 5.81
N LYS A 150 -20.66 -11.27 4.57
CA LYS A 150 -22.03 -10.84 4.23
C LYS A 150 -23.16 -11.64 4.90
N ASN A 151 -22.91 -12.90 5.25
CA ASN A 151 -23.88 -13.78 5.91
C ASN A 151 -23.57 -14.03 7.39
N ARG A 152 -22.54 -13.38 7.93
CA ARG A 152 -22.01 -13.59 9.29
C ARG A 152 -22.18 -12.37 10.18
N LEU A 153 -22.17 -11.18 9.58
CA LEU A 153 -22.30 -9.90 10.27
C LEU A 153 -23.46 -9.12 9.67
N ASP A 154 -24.27 -8.52 10.53
CA ASP A 154 -25.35 -7.62 10.13
C ASP A 154 -24.74 -6.22 9.88
N LEU A 155 -24.35 -5.97 8.63
CA LEU A 155 -23.62 -4.77 8.22
C LEU A 155 -24.37 -4.06 7.10
N GLU A 156 -24.49 -2.74 7.20
CA GLU A 156 -24.88 -1.92 6.06
C GLU A 156 -23.67 -1.69 5.16
N VAL A 157 -23.74 -2.24 3.94
CA VAL A 157 -22.63 -2.25 3.00
C VAL A 157 -23.07 -1.64 1.66
N THR A 158 -22.27 -0.74 1.12
CA THR A 158 -22.47 -0.11 -0.20
C THR A 158 -21.39 -0.60 -1.16
N TYR A 159 -21.78 -1.03 -2.36
CA TYR A 159 -20.81 -1.42 -3.39
C TYR A 159 -20.20 -0.17 -4.06
N LEU A 160 -18.87 -0.10 -4.13
CA LEU A 160 -18.12 1.02 -4.70
C LEU A 160 -17.70 0.80 -6.17
N GLY A 161 -17.99 -0.37 -6.74
CA GLY A 161 -17.52 -0.74 -8.07
C GLY A 161 -16.14 -1.41 -8.09
N GLU A 162 -15.61 -1.59 -9.29
CA GLU A 162 -14.26 -2.10 -9.52
C GLU A 162 -13.23 -0.99 -9.44
N LEU A 163 -12.32 -1.08 -8.48
CA LEU A 163 -11.26 -0.09 -8.26
C LEU A 163 -9.97 -0.53 -8.93
N LYS A 164 -9.45 0.31 -9.83
CA LYS A 164 -8.11 0.16 -10.38
C LYS A 164 -7.10 0.79 -9.43
N LEU A 165 -6.49 -0.03 -8.59
CA LEU A 165 -5.56 0.42 -7.57
C LEU A 165 -4.15 0.63 -8.14
N LYS A 166 -3.44 1.65 -7.65
CA LYS A 166 -2.09 1.97 -8.12
C LYS A 166 -1.13 0.79 -7.88
N ASN A 167 -0.42 0.39 -8.92
CA ASN A 167 0.56 -0.71 -8.92
C ASN A 167 -0.04 -2.09 -8.62
N ILE A 168 -1.35 -2.28 -8.82
CA ILE A 168 -2.02 -3.57 -8.76
C ILE A 168 -2.59 -3.83 -10.15
N GLN A 169 -2.23 -4.97 -10.75
CA GLN A 169 -2.63 -5.31 -12.12
C GLN A 169 -4.14 -5.62 -12.21
N GLU A 170 -4.68 -6.27 -11.18
CA GLU A 170 -6.07 -6.68 -11.10
C GLU A 170 -6.97 -5.53 -10.62
N VAL A 171 -8.18 -5.46 -11.19
CA VAL A 171 -9.24 -4.61 -10.68
C VAL A 171 -9.84 -5.26 -9.43
N ILE A 172 -10.04 -4.47 -8.38
CA ILE A 172 -10.58 -4.98 -7.12
C ILE A 172 -11.95 -4.37 -6.89
N ALA A 173 -12.99 -5.21 -6.97
CA ALA A 173 -14.32 -4.86 -6.50
C ALA A 173 -14.27 -4.53 -4.99
N ALA A 174 -14.77 -3.36 -4.62
CA ALA A 174 -14.68 -2.83 -3.27
C ALA A 174 -16.05 -2.45 -2.71
N TYR A 175 -16.13 -2.45 -1.38
CA TYR A 175 -17.35 -2.16 -0.64
C TYR A 175 -17.06 -1.25 0.54
N GLN A 176 -17.96 -0.32 0.81
CA GLN A 176 -17.93 0.57 1.95
C GLN A 176 -18.88 0.06 3.03
N ILE A 177 -18.38 -0.15 4.25
CA ILE A 177 -19.23 -0.39 5.41
C ILE A 177 -19.61 0.97 6.00
N LEU A 178 -20.90 1.17 6.21
CA LEU A 178 -21.46 2.35 6.84
C LEU A 178 -21.65 2.09 8.33
N LEU A 179 -21.22 3.03 9.16
CA LEU A 179 -21.47 2.96 10.60
C LEU A 179 -22.81 3.65 10.90
N PRO A 180 -23.62 3.12 11.82
CA PRO A 180 -24.90 3.73 12.20
C PRO A 180 -24.75 5.18 12.67
N ALA A 181 -23.65 5.50 13.36
CA ALA A 181 -23.36 6.87 13.83
C ALA A 181 -23.00 7.84 12.69
N THR A 182 -22.55 7.35 11.53
CA THR A 182 -22.20 8.18 10.36
C THR A 182 -23.45 8.64 9.59
N LYS A 183 -24.62 8.01 9.79
CA LYS A 183 -25.91 8.46 9.21
C LYS A 183 -26.27 9.91 9.58
N LEU A 184 -25.71 10.45 10.67
CA LEU A 184 -26.00 11.81 11.13
C LEU A 184 -25.15 12.90 10.45
N ARG A 185 -24.25 12.53 9.52
CA ARG A 185 -23.37 13.47 8.79
C ARG A 185 -23.48 13.40 7.27
N GLU A 186 -24.61 12.96 6.71
CA GLU A 186 -24.97 13.37 5.35
C GLU A 186 -25.32 14.87 5.36
N VAL A 187 -24.30 15.71 5.45
CA VAL A 187 -24.42 17.12 5.10
C VAL A 187 -24.42 17.19 3.58
N LYS A 188 -25.59 17.46 2.99
CA LYS A 188 -25.74 17.88 1.60
C LYS A 188 -24.63 18.87 1.25
N PRO A 189 -23.96 18.76 0.09
CA PRO A 189 -23.02 19.77 -0.33
C PRO A 189 -23.75 21.10 -0.44
N VAL A 190 -23.31 22.09 0.35
CA VAL A 190 -23.72 23.48 0.17
C VAL A 190 -23.19 23.90 -1.20
N SER A 191 -24.10 24.03 -2.15
CA SER A 191 -23.85 24.66 -3.43
C SER A 191 -23.66 26.16 -3.22
N GLU A 192 -22.44 26.58 -2.89
CA GLU A 192 -22.02 27.98 -3.04
C GLU A 192 -21.20 28.11 -4.31
N SER A 193 -21.85 28.73 -5.30
CA SER A 193 -21.23 29.19 -6.54
C SER A 193 -20.34 30.37 -6.22
N VAL A 194 -19.02 30.15 -6.24
CA VAL A 194 -18.04 31.23 -6.34
C VAL A 194 -17.48 31.24 -7.76
N SER A 195 -17.94 32.22 -8.53
CA SER A 195 -17.36 32.61 -9.81
C SER A 195 -15.92 33.08 -9.61
N VAL A 196 -14.95 32.34 -10.14
CA VAL A 196 -13.54 32.78 -10.19
C VAL A 196 -13.25 33.33 -11.58
N ASP A 197 -13.11 34.65 -11.62
CA ASP A 197 -12.66 35.44 -12.77
C ASP A 197 -11.24 35.03 -13.19
N SER A 198 -11.10 34.63 -14.46
CA SER A 198 -9.89 34.10 -15.06
C SER A 198 -8.97 35.21 -15.57
N SER A 199 -8.48 36.08 -14.68
CA SER A 199 -7.47 37.07 -15.06
C SER A 199 -6.55 37.46 -13.90
N LYS A 200 -5.45 36.71 -13.74
CA LYS A 200 -4.13 37.23 -13.28
C LYS A 200 -3.08 36.11 -13.30
N ILE A 201 -2.31 36.10 -14.37
CA ILE A 201 -0.96 35.51 -14.42
C ILE A 201 -0.08 36.34 -13.49
N THR A 202 0.59 35.75 -12.50
CA THR A 202 1.64 36.44 -11.74
C THR A 202 2.72 35.48 -11.21
N VAL A 203 3.88 35.55 -11.89
CA VAL A 203 5.27 35.54 -11.40
C VAL A 203 5.67 34.50 -10.33
N ALA A 204 6.67 33.69 -10.69
CA ALA A 204 7.34 32.69 -9.84
C ALA A 204 7.81 33.28 -8.49
N LYS A 205 7.23 32.78 -7.39
CA LYS A 205 7.66 33.08 -6.01
C LYS A 205 9.03 32.44 -5.75
N LYS A 206 9.99 33.24 -5.26
CA LYS A 206 11.25 32.74 -4.70
C LYS A 206 10.96 31.88 -3.47
N HIS A 207 11.33 30.60 -3.53
CA HIS A 207 11.19 29.66 -2.43
C HIS A 207 11.93 30.12 -1.18
N THR A 208 11.27 30.05 -0.02
CA THR A 208 11.89 30.37 1.27
C THR A 208 12.89 29.27 1.65
N LYS A 209 13.92 29.62 2.45
CA LYS A 209 14.98 28.70 2.89
C LYS A 209 14.43 27.46 3.63
N GLN A 210 13.21 27.59 4.17
CA GLN A 210 12.49 26.54 4.88
C GLN A 210 11.74 25.59 3.93
N GLU A 211 11.11 26.09 2.86
CA GLU A 211 10.57 25.26 1.77
C GLU A 211 11.65 24.44 1.07
N TYR A 212 12.85 25.00 0.91
CA TYR A 212 13.99 24.25 0.38
C TYR A 212 14.39 23.11 1.32
N ARG A 213 14.40 23.33 2.64
CA ARG A 213 14.68 22.28 3.64
C ARG A 213 13.62 21.18 3.64
N TYR A 214 12.33 21.53 3.60
CA TYR A 214 11.25 20.55 3.52
C TYR A 214 11.32 19.75 2.21
N ARG A 215 11.60 20.40 1.09
CA ARG A 215 11.83 19.72 -0.19
C ARG A 215 13.03 18.77 -0.12
N GLN A 216 14.13 19.16 0.52
CA GLN A 216 15.30 18.28 0.66
C GLN A 216 15.03 17.09 1.59
N ILE A 217 14.28 17.27 2.69
CA ILE A 217 13.87 16.17 3.57
C ILE A 217 12.92 15.22 2.82
N LEU A 218 11.96 15.75 2.07
CA LEU A 218 11.03 14.97 1.24
C LEU A 218 11.78 14.21 0.13
N LEU A 219 12.69 14.88 -0.57
CA LEU A 219 13.53 14.26 -1.60
C LEU A 219 14.48 13.22 -1.00
N ASN A 220 14.96 13.41 0.23
CA ASN A 220 15.81 12.41 0.89
C ASN A 220 14.98 11.21 1.36
N LYS A 221 13.76 11.41 1.88
CA LYS A 221 12.83 10.32 2.23
C LYS A 221 12.35 9.55 1.00
N VAL A 222 12.05 10.25 -0.10
CA VAL A 222 11.75 9.62 -1.39
C VAL A 222 12.99 8.92 -1.95
N ARG A 223 14.19 9.49 -1.87
CA ARG A 223 15.41 8.80 -2.33
C ARG A 223 15.69 7.54 -1.51
N VAL A 224 15.63 7.60 -0.19
CA VAL A 224 15.88 6.42 0.67
C VAL A 224 14.77 5.38 0.52
N PHE A 225 13.50 5.79 0.41
CA PHE A 225 12.38 4.83 0.40
C PHE A 225 11.95 4.37 -1.00
N TRP A 226 12.05 5.24 -2.02
CA TRP A 226 11.75 4.90 -3.42
C TRP A 226 12.99 4.51 -4.22
N ILE A 227 14.19 5.07 -4.02
CA ILE A 227 15.34 4.70 -4.87
C ILE A 227 16.04 3.44 -4.36
N GLU A 228 16.31 3.29 -3.06
CA GLU A 228 16.87 2.01 -2.55
C GLU A 228 15.82 0.89 -2.60
N GLY A 229 14.60 1.16 -2.12
CA GLY A 229 13.52 0.18 -2.12
C GLY A 229 13.09 -0.31 -3.52
N ILE A 230 13.12 0.55 -4.55
CA ILE A 230 12.78 0.16 -5.94
C ILE A 230 14.01 -0.26 -6.73
N LEU A 231 15.22 0.26 -6.53
CA LEU A 231 16.38 -0.27 -7.26
C LEU A 231 16.77 -1.68 -6.79
N GLU A 232 16.55 -2.02 -5.51
CA GLU A 232 16.73 -3.39 -5.02
C GLU A 232 15.64 -4.35 -5.52
N THR A 233 14.44 -3.86 -5.88
CA THR A 233 13.29 -4.72 -6.26
C THR A 233 12.77 -4.54 -7.69
N SER A 234 13.25 -3.55 -8.46
CA SER A 234 12.78 -3.26 -9.82
C SER A 234 13.90 -3.50 -10.82
N LEU A 235 13.74 -4.59 -11.56
CA LEU A 235 14.36 -4.89 -12.85
C LEU A 235 15.88 -4.95 -12.94
N TYR A 236 16.70 -4.45 -12.00
CA TYR A 236 18.15 -4.47 -12.20
C TYR A 236 18.70 -5.90 -12.29
N GLY A 237 18.35 -6.77 -11.34
CA GLY A 237 18.74 -8.19 -11.40
C GLY A 237 18.06 -8.95 -12.54
N LYS A 238 16.81 -8.63 -12.87
CA LYS A 238 16.04 -9.33 -13.91
C LYS A 238 16.47 -8.93 -15.33
N ALA A 239 16.81 -7.65 -15.54
CA ALA A 239 17.30 -7.09 -16.80
C ALA A 239 18.76 -7.49 -17.08
N LEU A 240 19.63 -7.59 -16.07
CA LEU A 240 20.98 -8.15 -16.24
C LEU A 240 20.92 -9.61 -16.72
N ILE A 241 19.98 -10.39 -16.17
CA ILE A 241 19.75 -11.79 -16.56
C ILE A 241 19.14 -11.90 -17.97
N GLU A 242 18.11 -11.10 -18.30
CA GLU A 242 17.47 -11.10 -19.62
C GLU A 242 18.38 -10.55 -20.75
N LEU A 243 19.28 -9.60 -20.44
CA LEU A 243 20.24 -9.04 -21.38
C LEU A 243 21.56 -9.84 -21.45
N GLY A 244 21.69 -10.93 -20.68
CA GLY A 244 22.88 -11.79 -20.68
C GLY A 244 24.15 -11.13 -20.11
N LEU A 245 24.02 -10.03 -19.38
CA LEU A 245 25.12 -9.31 -18.76
C LEU A 245 25.31 -9.83 -17.33
N GLN A 246 26.17 -10.85 -17.15
CA GLN A 246 26.57 -11.33 -15.82
C GLN A 246 27.76 -10.54 -15.29
N THR A 247 27.69 -10.13 -14.03
CA THR A 247 28.83 -9.51 -13.32
C THR A 247 29.85 -10.60 -12.96
N ARG A 248 30.97 -10.64 -13.70
CA ARG A 248 32.13 -11.49 -13.39
C ARG A 248 33.09 -10.72 -12.48
N LEU A 249 33.18 -11.11 -11.21
CA LEU A 249 34.12 -10.54 -10.22
C LEU A 249 35.59 -10.86 -10.58
N ASP A 250 35.79 -11.95 -11.30
CA ASP A 250 37.02 -12.48 -11.87
C ASP A 250 37.65 -11.59 -12.97
N ALA A 251 36.89 -10.66 -13.57
CA ALA A 251 37.41 -9.74 -14.57
C ALA A 251 38.39 -8.68 -14.01
N LEU A 252 38.43 -8.50 -12.69
CA LEU A 252 39.31 -7.53 -12.02
C LEU A 252 40.71 -8.07 -11.71
N GLU A 253 40.91 -9.40 -11.68
CA GLU A 253 42.24 -9.97 -11.40
C GLU A 253 43.13 -10.03 -12.66
N HIS A 254 42.53 -10.08 -13.85
CA HIS A 254 43.25 -10.18 -15.13
C HIS A 254 42.65 -9.26 -16.21
N PRO A 255 42.91 -7.94 -16.16
CA PRO A 255 42.25 -6.94 -17.03
C PRO A 255 42.61 -7.03 -18.53
N TRP A 256 43.53 -7.92 -18.94
CA TRP A 256 44.02 -8.02 -20.33
C TRP A 256 43.77 -9.39 -20.98
N GLN A 257 43.03 -10.30 -20.34
CA GLN A 257 42.60 -11.58 -20.93
C GLN A 257 41.11 -11.58 -21.32
N ILE A 258 40.61 -10.44 -21.78
CA ILE A 258 39.32 -10.40 -22.47
C ILE A 258 39.57 -10.85 -23.91
N ASP A 259 39.51 -12.16 -24.13
CA ASP A 259 39.29 -12.72 -25.46
C ASP A 259 37.91 -12.23 -25.92
N TRP A 260 37.91 -11.31 -26.88
CA TRP A 260 36.71 -10.84 -27.54
C TRP A 260 36.13 -11.98 -28.37
N GLU A 261 35.23 -12.78 -27.80
CA GLU A 261 34.34 -13.61 -28.60
C GLU A 261 33.36 -12.68 -29.32
N THR A 262 33.69 -12.37 -30.57
CA THR A 262 32.75 -11.77 -31.52
C THR A 262 31.58 -12.73 -31.73
N PRO A 263 30.32 -12.24 -31.79
CA PRO A 263 29.19 -13.08 -32.16
C PRO A 263 29.32 -13.42 -33.65
N GLU A 264 29.97 -14.54 -33.95
CA GLU A 264 29.96 -15.11 -35.29
C GLU A 264 28.54 -15.58 -35.63
N ASP A 265 28.04 -14.99 -36.71
CA ASP A 265 26.90 -15.40 -37.51
C ASP A 265 26.91 -16.92 -37.74
N THR A 266 26.08 -17.67 -37.02
CA THR A 266 25.69 -19.02 -37.45
C THR A 266 24.26 -18.99 -37.96
N ARG A 267 24.12 -18.58 -39.22
CA ARG A 267 23.00 -19.01 -40.07
C ARG A 267 22.91 -20.52 -39.98
N ARG A 268 21.93 -21.04 -39.24
CA ARG A 268 21.57 -22.46 -39.33
C ARG A 268 20.90 -22.68 -40.69
N PRO A 269 21.48 -23.48 -41.60
CA PRO A 269 20.76 -23.87 -42.80
C PRO A 269 19.57 -24.75 -42.41
N LEU A 270 18.44 -24.54 -43.08
CA LEU A 270 17.25 -25.39 -42.92
C LEU A 270 17.60 -26.84 -43.29
N PRO A 271 17.04 -27.84 -42.59
CA PRO A 271 17.25 -29.25 -42.92
C PRO A 271 16.84 -29.55 -44.38
N ILE A 272 17.63 -30.39 -45.04
CA ILE A 272 17.38 -30.86 -46.41
C ILE A 272 16.02 -31.59 -46.42
N GLY A 273 15.06 -31.10 -47.20
CA GLY A 273 13.69 -31.63 -47.31
C GLY A 273 12.56 -30.69 -46.90
N THR A 274 12.88 -29.46 -46.45
CA THR A 274 11.87 -28.48 -46.03
C THR A 274 11.11 -27.93 -47.25
N LYS A 275 9.88 -28.40 -47.48
CA LYS A 275 8.96 -27.82 -48.49
C LYS A 275 8.28 -26.58 -47.91
N ALA A 276 8.48 -25.43 -48.54
CA ALA A 276 7.73 -24.21 -48.25
C ALA A 276 6.30 -24.36 -48.81
N ILE A 277 5.29 -24.29 -47.92
CA ILE A 277 3.88 -24.29 -48.31
C ILE A 277 3.45 -22.83 -48.40
N ASN A 278 3.16 -22.35 -49.61
CA ASN A 278 2.57 -21.03 -49.81
C ASN A 278 1.04 -21.17 -49.69
N ARG A 279 0.45 -20.66 -48.61
CA ARG A 279 -1.01 -20.56 -48.48
C ARG A 279 -1.46 -19.23 -49.06
N SER A 280 -1.92 -19.26 -50.30
CA SER A 280 -2.86 -18.29 -50.84
C SER A 280 -4.28 -18.87 -50.74
N GLU A 281 -5.15 -18.06 -50.11
CA GLU A 281 -6.59 -18.22 -49.83
C GLU A 281 -7.00 -19.01 -48.57
#